data_AF-A0A5J4P804-F1
#
_entry.id   AF-A0A5J4P804-F1
#
_cell.length_a   1.000
_cell.length_b   1.000
_cell.length_c   1.000
_cell.angle_alpha   90.00
_cell.angle_beta   90.00
_cell.angle_gamma   90.00
#
_symmetry.space_group_name_H-M   'P 1'
#
loop_
_entity.id
_entity.type
_entity.pdbx_description
1 polymer ?
#
loop_
_entity_poly.entity_id
_entity_poly.type
_entity_poly.pdbx_seq_one_letter_code
_entity_poly.pdbx_strand_id
1 'polypeptide(L)'
;HKICLLKAPLSGSGKGLNWCKGIYTPHISHWSEHVIKQQEGIVAEPIYNKVEDFAMQFYADTRKGVTFAGYSLFNTNASGAYTGNVLLPDEMIEQKLSTYIPLSSLHELRFQLEKIIASQLDGIYTGYLGVDMMICRFTDAPEYRIHPCVEINLRMNMGMTARLFYNRYVRTGSKGMFRVNYFFSPAQW
;
A
#
# COMPACT_ATOMS: atom_id res chain seq x y z
N HIS A 1 17.58 -14.58 3.15
CA HIS A 1 16.65 -14.74 4.28
C HIS A 1 16.08 -16.15 4.27
N LYS A 2 15.83 -16.77 5.45
CA LYS A 2 15.17 -18.09 5.52
C LYS A 2 13.72 -18.03 5.03
N ILE A 3 13.06 -16.89 5.20
CA ILE A 3 11.68 -16.69 4.77
C ILE A 3 11.62 -15.38 4.00
N CYS A 4 10.98 -15.37 2.83
CA CYS A 4 10.79 -14.18 2.01
C CYS A 4 9.41 -14.18 1.33
N LEU A 5 8.99 -12.99 0.92
CA LEU A 5 7.87 -12.75 0.04
C LEU A 5 8.41 -12.48 -1.36
N LEU A 6 8.01 -13.28 -2.33
CA LEU A 6 8.27 -13.02 -3.75
C LEU A 6 7.09 -12.27 -4.34
N LYS A 7 7.38 -11.26 -5.16
CA LYS A 7 6.37 -10.43 -5.82
C LYS A 7 6.64 -10.35 -7.32
N ALA A 8 5.59 -10.55 -8.11
CA ALA A 8 5.61 -10.18 -9.52
C ALA A 8 5.60 -8.65 -9.65
N PRO A 9 6.57 -8.04 -10.37
CA PRO A 9 6.68 -6.58 -10.51
C PRO A 9 5.40 -5.91 -11.01
N LEU A 10 4.68 -6.57 -11.92
CA LEU A 10 3.45 -6.11 -12.53
C LEU A 10 2.31 -7.06 -12.12
N SER A 11 1.63 -6.73 -11.02
CA SER A 11 0.46 -7.47 -10.57
C SER A 11 -0.54 -6.57 -9.86
N GLY A 12 -1.75 -7.08 -9.61
CA GLY A 12 -2.81 -6.34 -8.93
C GLY A 12 -3.42 -7.14 -7.78
N SER A 13 -3.83 -6.42 -6.74
CA SER A 13 -4.67 -6.95 -5.65
C SER A 13 -4.09 -8.20 -4.94
N GLY A 14 -2.77 -8.23 -4.75
CA GLY A 14 -2.09 -9.33 -4.03
C GLY A 14 -1.98 -10.65 -4.81
N LYS A 15 -2.41 -10.71 -6.08
CA LYS A 15 -2.34 -11.93 -6.90
C LYS A 15 -0.93 -12.34 -7.31
N GLY A 16 0.01 -11.39 -7.32
CA GLY A 16 1.40 -11.62 -7.65
C GLY A 16 2.29 -11.97 -6.46
N LEU A 17 1.72 -12.37 -5.32
CA LEU A 17 2.46 -12.66 -4.09
C LEU A 17 2.68 -14.16 -3.91
N ASN A 18 3.90 -14.56 -3.61
CA ASN A 18 4.24 -15.94 -3.28
C ASN A 18 5.11 -16.01 -2.01
N TRP A 19 4.61 -16.68 -0.98
CA TRP A 19 5.25 -16.75 0.33
C TRP A 19 6.23 -17.92 0.40
N CYS A 20 7.53 -17.63 0.31
CA CYS A 20 8.59 -18.63 0.42
C CYS A 20 8.99 -18.81 1.90
N LYS A 21 8.45 -19.85 2.55
CA LYS A 21 8.62 -20.13 3.99
C LYS A 21 9.69 -21.19 4.25
N GLY A 22 10.96 -20.87 3.99
CA GLY A 22 12.07 -21.78 4.27
C GLY A 22 12.48 -22.68 3.13
N ILE A 23 11.57 -22.94 2.18
CA ILE A 23 11.78 -23.89 1.09
C ILE A 23 11.32 -23.28 -0.22
N TYR A 24 12.23 -23.25 -1.19
CA TYR A 24 11.93 -22.89 -2.57
C TYR A 24 11.39 -24.11 -3.31
N THR A 25 10.08 -24.29 -3.31
CA THR A 25 9.43 -25.48 -3.86
C THR A 25 9.36 -25.44 -5.39
N PRO A 26 9.15 -26.58 -6.07
CA PRO A 26 8.94 -26.60 -7.52
C PRO A 26 7.78 -25.70 -7.98
N HIS A 27 6.71 -25.59 -7.19
CA HIS A 27 5.62 -24.65 -7.47
C HIS A 27 6.09 -23.19 -7.48
N ILE A 28 6.90 -22.81 -6.49
CA ILE A 28 7.48 -21.46 -6.44
C ILE A 28 8.46 -21.27 -7.60
N SER A 29 9.28 -22.28 -7.94
CA SER A 29 10.21 -22.22 -9.09
C SER A 29 9.48 -21.98 -10.40
N HIS A 30 8.47 -22.78 -10.73
CA HIS A 30 7.73 -22.63 -11.98
C HIS A 30 6.98 -21.30 -12.05
N TRP A 31 6.39 -20.85 -10.92
CA TRP A 31 5.79 -19.53 -10.85
C TRP A 31 6.82 -18.42 -11.09
N SER A 32 8.00 -18.51 -10.48
CA SER A 32 9.09 -17.56 -10.67
C SER A 32 9.59 -17.53 -12.11
N GLU A 33 9.85 -18.69 -12.71
CA GLU A 33 10.27 -18.81 -14.11
C GLU A 33 9.24 -18.17 -15.06
N HIS A 34 7.95 -18.41 -14.79
CA HIS A 34 6.87 -17.79 -15.55
C HIS A 34 6.88 -16.26 -15.40
N VAL A 35 6.99 -15.75 -14.18
CA VAL A 35 7.01 -14.30 -13.92
C VAL A 35 8.24 -13.65 -14.55
N ILE A 36 9.44 -14.23 -14.41
CA ILE A 36 10.68 -13.73 -15.04
C ILE A 36 10.53 -13.70 -16.55
N LYS A 37 9.97 -14.75 -17.14
CA LYS A 37 9.75 -14.81 -18.60
C LYS A 37 8.79 -13.72 -19.09
N GLN A 38 7.82 -13.31 -18.27
CA GLN A 38 6.78 -12.35 -18.66
C GLN A 38 7.09 -10.89 -18.27
N GLN A 39 7.82 -10.68 -17.18
CA GLN A 39 8.01 -9.38 -16.53
C GLN A 39 9.48 -9.04 -16.28
N GLU A 40 10.39 -9.85 -16.80
CA GLU A 40 11.84 -9.65 -16.78
C GLU A 40 12.48 -9.66 -15.37
N GLY A 41 11.71 -10.01 -14.35
CA GLY A 41 12.23 -10.08 -12.98
C GLY A 41 11.17 -10.43 -11.93
N ILE A 42 11.65 -10.58 -10.70
CA ILE A 42 10.86 -10.82 -9.49
C ILE A 42 11.48 -9.97 -8.38
N VAL A 43 10.63 -9.41 -7.52
CA VAL A 43 11.09 -8.75 -6.30
C VAL A 43 11.05 -9.76 -5.15
N ALA A 44 12.13 -9.87 -4.39
CA ALA A 44 12.19 -10.68 -3.18
C ALA A 44 12.40 -9.77 -1.96
N GLU A 45 11.44 -9.77 -1.04
CA GLU A 45 11.48 -8.99 0.19
C GLU A 45 11.49 -9.89 1.43
N PRO A 46 12.15 -9.50 2.52
CA PRO A 46 11.95 -10.18 3.79
C PRO A 46 10.50 -9.98 4.28
N ILE A 47 10.00 -10.94 5.06
CA ILE A 47 8.71 -10.75 5.75
C ILE A 47 8.95 -9.93 7.00
N TYR A 48 8.21 -8.83 7.13
CA TYR A 48 8.25 -7.98 8.31
C TYR A 48 7.10 -8.28 9.28
N ASN A 49 7.34 -8.07 10.58
CA ASN A 49 6.28 -8.07 11.60
C ASN A 49 5.47 -6.78 11.50
N LYS A 50 4.60 -6.70 10.50
CA LYS A 50 3.73 -5.56 10.26
C LYS A 50 2.71 -5.39 11.38
N VAL A 51 2.51 -4.15 11.81
CA VAL A 51 1.47 -3.76 12.78
C VAL A 51 0.39 -2.85 12.18
N GLU A 52 0.68 -2.10 11.12
CA GLU A 52 -0.31 -1.25 10.45
C GLU A 52 0.02 -1.14 8.95
N ASP A 53 -1.01 -1.19 8.09
CA ASP A 53 -0.94 -0.87 6.67
C ASP A 53 -1.51 0.55 6.46
N PHE A 54 -0.77 1.39 5.74
CA PHE A 54 -1.26 2.71 5.34
C PHE A 54 -0.66 3.12 4.00
N ALA A 55 -1.23 4.13 3.37
CA ALA A 55 -0.71 4.68 2.14
C ALA A 55 -0.77 6.20 2.16
N MET A 56 0.18 6.83 1.49
CA MET A 56 0.09 8.24 1.11
C MET A 56 -0.40 8.32 -0.33
N GLN A 57 -1.45 9.10 -0.54
CA GLN A 57 -2.01 9.33 -1.86
C GLN A 57 -1.53 10.67 -2.40
N PHE A 58 -1.31 10.73 -3.71
CA PHE A 58 -0.82 11.93 -4.39
C PHE A 58 -1.55 12.13 -5.71
N TYR A 59 -1.50 13.36 -6.21
CA TYR A 59 -1.84 13.69 -7.59
C TYR A 59 -0.60 14.25 -8.28
N ALA A 60 -0.18 13.62 -9.37
CA ALA A 60 0.88 14.12 -10.24
C ALA A 60 0.27 14.96 -11.37
N ASP A 61 0.78 16.17 -11.54
CA ASP A 61 0.40 17.13 -12.57
C ASP A 61 1.66 17.59 -13.30
N THR A 62 1.67 17.47 -14.63
CA THR A 62 2.82 17.82 -15.48
C THR A 62 3.22 19.29 -15.46
N ARG A 63 2.40 20.18 -14.88
CA ARG A 63 2.68 21.62 -14.77
C ARG A 63 2.84 22.08 -13.32
N LYS A 64 2.27 21.35 -12.36
CA LYS A 64 2.24 21.73 -10.93
C LYS A 64 3.06 20.82 -10.03
N GLY A 65 3.68 19.78 -10.58
CA GLY A 65 4.43 18.79 -9.81
C GLY A 65 3.51 17.78 -9.13
N VAL A 66 3.94 17.27 -7.98
CA VAL A 66 3.21 16.26 -7.22
C VAL A 66 2.66 16.88 -5.93
N THR A 67 1.39 16.63 -5.64
CA THR A 67 0.73 17.15 -4.43
C THR A 67 0.11 16.01 -3.64
N PHE A 68 0.32 16.01 -2.32
CA PHE A 68 -0.37 15.13 -1.39
C PHE A 68 -1.89 15.27 -1.47
N ALA A 69 -2.58 14.13 -1.65
CA ALA A 69 -4.03 14.03 -1.76
C ALA A 69 -4.69 13.41 -0.51
N GLY A 70 -3.89 12.94 0.45
CA GLY A 70 -4.38 12.40 1.73
C GLY A 70 -3.77 11.06 2.12
N TYR A 71 -3.94 10.67 3.38
CA TYR A 71 -3.64 9.32 3.84
C TYR A 71 -4.79 8.36 3.55
N SER A 72 -4.45 7.09 3.48
CA SER A 72 -5.37 5.97 3.38
C SER A 72 -4.94 4.90 4.39
N LEU A 73 -5.78 4.64 5.39
CA LEU A 73 -5.57 3.54 6.33
C LEU A 73 -6.34 2.32 5.83
N PHE A 74 -5.65 1.21 5.56
CA PHE A 74 -6.27 0.05 4.94
C PHE A 74 -5.96 -1.24 5.69
N ASN A 75 -6.70 -2.29 5.35
CA ASN A 75 -6.51 -3.60 5.94
C ASN A 75 -6.24 -4.62 4.83
N THR A 76 -5.35 -5.55 5.15
CA THR A 76 -5.07 -6.73 4.34
C THR A 76 -5.31 -7.99 5.16
N ASN A 77 -5.63 -9.10 4.50
CA ASN A 77 -5.74 -10.40 5.15
C ASN A 77 -4.35 -11.07 5.28
N ALA A 78 -4.30 -12.27 5.84
CA ALA A 78 -3.04 -13.01 6.04
C ALA A 78 -2.31 -13.39 4.73
N SER A 79 -3.00 -13.37 3.57
CA SER A 79 -2.36 -13.58 2.26
C SER A 79 -1.87 -12.28 1.62
N GLY A 80 -2.06 -11.13 2.28
CA GLY A 80 -1.71 -9.80 1.76
C GLY A 80 -2.75 -9.19 0.84
N ALA A 81 -3.94 -9.79 0.69
CA ALA A 81 -5.00 -9.24 -0.13
C ALA A 81 -5.76 -8.13 0.62
N TYR A 82 -6.04 -7.03 -0.07
CA TYR A 82 -6.84 -5.92 0.42
C TYR A 82 -8.25 -6.35 0.84
N THR A 83 -8.73 -5.88 2.00
CA THR A 83 -10.08 -6.16 2.51
C THR A 83 -10.93 -4.91 2.71
N GLY A 84 -10.32 -3.75 2.93
CA GLY A 84 -11.05 -2.50 3.15
C GLY A 84 -10.18 -1.34 3.61
N ASN A 85 -10.83 -0.20 3.79
CA ASN A 85 -10.26 1.05 4.28
C ASN A 85 -11.02 1.55 5.49
N VAL A 86 -10.29 2.00 6.51
CA VAL A 86 -10.89 2.78 7.59
C VAL A 86 -11.15 4.19 7.06
N LEU A 87 -12.39 4.65 7.19
CA LEU A 87 -12.81 5.98 6.76
C LEU A 87 -12.57 6.97 7.90
N LEU A 88 -11.47 7.72 7.79
CA LEU A 88 -11.00 8.71 8.76
C LEU A 88 -10.48 9.96 8.03
N PRO A 89 -10.51 11.13 8.68
CA PRO A 89 -9.80 12.31 8.21
C PRO A 89 -8.29 12.16 8.49
N ASP A 90 -7.46 12.95 7.80
CA ASP A 90 -6.00 12.85 7.89
C ASP A 90 -5.48 13.01 9.31
N GLU A 91 -6.03 13.95 10.07
CA GLU A 91 -5.58 14.25 11.43
C GLU A 91 -5.76 13.05 12.36
N MET A 92 -6.84 12.28 12.16
CA MET A 92 -7.09 11.06 12.95
C MET A 92 -6.21 9.89 12.51
N ILE A 93 -5.86 9.83 11.20
CA ILE A 93 -4.89 8.84 10.71
C ILE A 93 -3.51 9.15 11.27
N GLU A 94 -3.07 10.42 11.20
CA GLU A 94 -1.81 10.89 11.77
C GLU A 94 -1.74 10.61 13.27
N GLN A 95 -2.80 10.92 14.04
CA GLN A 95 -2.87 10.59 15.47
C GLN A 95 -2.70 9.08 15.71
N LYS A 96 -3.36 8.23 14.92
CA LYS A 96 -3.24 6.78 15.06
C LYS A 96 -1.81 6.31 14.75
N LEU A 97 -1.24 6.72 13.62
CA LEU A 97 0.11 6.32 13.23
C LEU A 97 1.15 6.87 14.23
N SER A 98 0.89 8.04 14.81
CA SER A 98 1.78 8.68 15.79
C SER A 98 1.90 7.93 17.11
N THR A 99 1.05 6.94 17.35
CA THR A 99 1.20 6.01 18.50
C THR A 99 2.38 5.05 18.31
N TYR A 100 2.86 4.87 17.07
CA TYR A 100 3.99 4.01 16.74
C TYR A 100 5.26 4.80 16.39
N ILE A 101 5.12 5.91 15.68
CA ILE A 101 6.23 6.66 15.07
C ILE A 101 6.09 8.16 15.32
N PRO A 102 7.17 8.95 15.31
CA PRO A 102 7.04 10.41 15.42
C PRO A 102 6.27 11.01 14.24
N LEU A 103 5.35 11.93 14.50
CA LEU A 103 4.59 12.64 13.46
C LEU A 103 5.51 13.37 12.46
N SER A 104 6.61 13.94 12.96
CA SER A 104 7.62 14.58 12.12
C SER A 104 8.24 13.63 11.09
N SER A 105 8.39 12.34 11.42
CA SER A 105 8.89 11.33 10.48
C SER A 105 7.89 11.05 9.36
N LEU A 106 6.58 11.10 9.63
CA LEU A 106 5.55 10.99 8.59
C LEU A 106 5.56 12.19 7.65
N HIS A 107 5.66 13.40 8.20
CA HIS A 107 5.67 14.63 7.41
C HIS A 107 6.94 14.76 6.56
N GLU A 108 8.09 14.41 7.11
CA GLU A 108 9.35 14.37 6.36
C GLU A 108 9.28 13.36 5.22
N LEU A 109 8.78 12.14 5.51
CA LEU A 109 8.63 11.11 4.48
C LEU A 109 7.66 11.55 3.37
N ARG A 110 6.54 12.18 3.71
CA ARG A 110 5.62 12.78 2.73
C ARG A 110 6.35 13.77 1.82
N PHE A 111 7.09 14.71 2.40
CA PHE A 111 7.82 15.73 1.65
C PHE A 111 8.87 15.12 0.71
N GLN A 112 9.63 14.13 1.18
CA GLN A 112 10.61 13.44 0.34
C GLN A 112 9.93 12.65 -0.79
N LEU A 113 8.80 12.00 -0.52
CA LEU A 113 8.04 11.30 -1.54
C LEU A 113 7.52 12.25 -2.62
N GLU A 114 6.96 13.41 -2.27
CA GLU A 114 6.52 14.42 -3.26
C GLU A 114 7.67 14.80 -4.21
N LYS A 115 8.88 15.03 -3.67
CA LYS A 115 10.06 15.38 -4.47
C LYS A 115 10.53 14.23 -5.36
N ILE A 116 10.65 13.03 -4.80
CA ILE A 116 11.12 11.85 -5.53
C ILE A 116 10.14 11.52 -6.65
N ILE A 117 8.84 11.47 -6.36
CA ILE A 117 7.80 11.16 -7.33
C ILE A 117 7.75 12.25 -8.42
N ALA A 118 7.84 13.53 -8.06
CA ALA A 118 7.86 14.61 -9.04
C ALA A 118 9.04 14.48 -10.00
N SER A 119 10.23 14.15 -9.48
CA SER A 119 11.41 13.94 -10.31
C SER A 119 11.32 12.70 -11.20
N GLN A 120 10.80 11.59 -10.67
CA GLN A 120 10.73 10.32 -11.39
C GLN A 120 9.59 10.27 -12.41
N LEU A 121 8.50 11.01 -12.20
CA LEU A 121 7.31 10.98 -13.05
C LEU A 121 7.14 12.22 -13.95
N ASP A 122 8.12 13.12 -13.96
CA ASP A 122 8.06 14.33 -14.77
C ASP A 122 7.90 14.00 -16.26
N GLY A 123 6.94 14.66 -16.91
CA GLY A 123 6.61 14.44 -18.32
C GLY A 123 6.03 13.06 -18.70
N ILE A 124 5.98 12.08 -17.78
CA ILE A 124 5.56 10.70 -18.10
C ILE A 124 4.24 10.27 -17.47
N TYR A 125 3.77 10.93 -16.41
CA TYR A 125 2.52 10.58 -15.75
C TYR A 125 1.73 11.80 -15.28
N THR A 126 0.41 11.76 -15.46
CA THR A 126 -0.53 12.73 -14.88
C THR A 126 -1.74 11.98 -14.35
N GLY A 127 -2.06 12.18 -13.08
CA GLY A 127 -3.16 11.49 -12.43
C GLY A 127 -2.87 11.14 -10.97
N TYR A 128 -3.83 10.45 -10.35
CA TYR A 128 -3.68 9.98 -8.98
C TYR A 128 -2.71 8.80 -8.89
N LEU A 129 -1.98 8.73 -7.79
CA LEU A 129 -1.21 7.57 -7.41
C LEU A 129 -1.22 7.37 -5.89
N GLY A 130 -0.87 6.17 -5.45
CA GLY A 130 -0.65 5.88 -4.03
C GLY A 130 0.66 5.15 -3.81
N VAL A 131 1.33 5.51 -2.73
CA VAL A 131 2.48 4.77 -2.20
C VAL A 131 2.00 3.99 -1.01
N ASP A 132 1.97 2.67 -1.13
CA ASP A 132 1.57 1.77 -0.06
C ASP A 132 2.75 1.52 0.87
N MET A 133 2.48 1.51 2.16
CA MET A 133 3.47 1.57 3.22
C MET A 133 3.00 0.68 4.37
N MET A 134 3.93 0.34 5.26
CA MET A 134 3.58 -0.35 6.49
C MET A 134 4.43 0.14 7.65
N ILE A 135 3.88 0.05 8.86
CA ILE A 135 4.66 0.16 10.08
C ILE A 135 4.99 -1.26 10.53
N CYS A 136 6.26 -1.50 10.81
CA CYS A 136 6.78 -2.79 11.23
C CYS A 136 7.38 -2.70 12.63
N ARG A 137 7.20 -3.76 13.41
CA ARG A 137 7.76 -3.94 14.74
C ARG A 137 9.07 -4.72 14.66
N PHE A 138 10.06 -4.27 15.40
CA PHE A 138 11.39 -4.82 15.51
C PHE A 138 11.70 -5.12 16.98
N THR A 139 12.61 -6.06 17.23
CA THR A 139 13.05 -6.41 18.59
C THR A 139 14.07 -5.42 19.16
N ASP A 140 14.76 -4.69 18.28
CA ASP A 140 15.76 -3.67 18.59
C ASP A 140 15.20 -2.25 18.45
N ALA A 141 15.77 -1.31 19.22
CA ALA A 141 15.35 0.08 19.18
C ALA A 141 15.79 0.78 17.87
N PRO A 142 14.94 1.63 17.27
CA PRO A 142 13.55 1.90 17.64
C PRO A 142 12.63 0.72 17.31
N GLU A 143 11.71 0.42 18.23
CA GLU A 143 10.79 -0.74 18.16
C GLU A 143 9.89 -0.69 16.92
N TYR A 144 9.41 0.49 16.52
CA TYR A 144 8.57 0.66 15.33
C TYR A 144 9.30 1.48 14.27
N ARG A 145 9.20 1.03 13.02
CA ARG A 145 9.81 1.69 11.86
C ARG A 145 8.86 1.65 10.67
N ILE A 146 8.94 2.67 9.83
CA ILE A 146 8.18 2.73 8.57
C ILE A 146 8.94 1.92 7.52
N HIS A 147 8.25 1.02 6.83
CA HIS A 147 8.65 0.55 5.51
C HIS A 147 8.06 1.53 4.47
N PRO A 148 8.89 2.43 3.90
CA PRO A 148 8.40 3.66 3.27
C PRO A 148 7.76 3.45 1.90
N CYS A 149 7.96 2.30 1.27
CA CYS A 149 7.36 1.98 -0.02
C CYS A 149 7.31 0.46 -0.19
N VAL A 150 6.12 -0.12 -0.11
CA VAL A 150 5.84 -1.54 -0.40
C VAL A 150 5.51 -1.70 -1.88
N GLU A 151 4.72 -0.79 -2.44
CA GLU A 151 4.41 -0.68 -3.86
C GLU A 151 3.94 0.75 -4.20
N ILE A 152 4.06 1.13 -5.47
CA ILE A 152 3.49 2.37 -6.01
C ILE A 152 2.41 2.01 -7.03
N ASN A 153 1.20 2.50 -6.79
CA ASN A 153 0.05 2.31 -7.66
C ASN A 153 -0.19 3.58 -8.48
N LEU A 154 0.24 3.62 -9.74
CA LEU A 154 0.01 4.74 -10.68
C LEU A 154 -1.42 4.69 -11.27
N ARG A 155 -2.42 4.86 -10.41
CA ARG A 155 -3.85 4.89 -10.78
C ARG A 155 -4.69 5.45 -9.63
N MET A 156 -5.96 5.72 -9.92
CA MET A 156 -6.96 5.86 -8.87
C MET A 156 -7.20 4.50 -8.18
N ASN A 157 -6.63 4.33 -6.99
CA ASN A 157 -6.69 3.10 -6.22
C ASN A 157 -7.84 3.11 -5.19
N MET A 158 -7.95 2.03 -4.41
CA MET A 158 -8.99 1.91 -3.38
C MET A 158 -8.83 2.93 -2.24
N GLY A 159 -7.58 3.31 -1.92
CA GLY A 159 -7.30 4.36 -0.95
C GLY A 159 -7.84 5.72 -1.38
N MET A 160 -7.61 6.11 -2.64
CA MET A 160 -8.21 7.31 -3.23
C MET A 160 -9.73 7.25 -3.27
N THR A 161 -10.30 6.08 -3.62
CA THR A 161 -11.75 5.88 -3.64
C THR A 161 -12.36 6.09 -2.25
N ALA A 162 -11.80 5.43 -1.23
CA ALA A 162 -12.22 5.56 0.16
C ALA A 162 -12.09 7.00 0.66
N ARG A 163 -11.01 7.70 0.28
CA ARG A 163 -10.80 9.10 0.66
C ARG A 163 -11.82 10.04 0.02
N LEU A 164 -12.04 9.93 -1.28
CA LEU A 164 -13.04 10.74 -1.98
C LEU A 164 -14.44 10.46 -1.44
N PHE A 165 -14.74 9.20 -1.10
CA PHE A 165 -16.00 8.82 -0.46
C PHE A 165 -16.15 9.49 0.91
N TYR A 166 -15.13 9.42 1.77
CA TYR A 166 -15.15 10.08 3.08
C TYR A 166 -15.40 11.58 2.94
N ASN A 167 -14.61 12.26 2.11
CA ASN A 167 -14.68 13.71 1.93
C ASN A 167 -16.06 14.19 1.42
N ARG A 168 -16.76 13.39 0.62
CA ARG A 168 -18.02 13.80 -0.03
C ARG A 168 -19.26 13.39 0.75
N TYR A 169 -19.22 12.25 1.42
CA TYR A 169 -20.43 11.60 1.93
C TYR A 169 -20.42 11.31 3.42
N VAL A 170 -19.24 11.29 4.07
CA VAL A 170 -19.16 11.02 5.51
C VAL A 170 -19.24 12.35 6.26
N ARG A 171 -20.20 12.44 7.19
CA ARG A 171 -20.37 13.62 8.04
C ARG A 171 -19.10 13.88 8.86
N THR A 172 -18.64 15.13 8.91
CA THR A 172 -17.51 15.56 9.73
C THR A 172 -17.54 14.98 11.15
N GLY A 173 -16.42 14.43 11.59
CA GLY A 173 -16.28 13.78 12.91
C GLY A 173 -16.80 12.34 12.97
N SER A 174 -17.51 11.87 11.94
CA SER A 174 -17.92 10.46 11.85
C SER A 174 -16.77 9.60 11.35
N LYS A 175 -16.82 8.31 11.69
CA LYS A 175 -15.85 7.30 11.26
C LYS A 175 -16.60 6.16 10.60
N GLY A 176 -15.92 5.40 9.74
CA GLY A 176 -16.54 4.26 9.09
C GLY A 176 -15.53 3.26 8.57
N MET A 177 -16.04 2.26 7.85
CA MET A 177 -15.23 1.26 7.20
C MET A 177 -15.79 1.04 5.79
N PHE A 178 -14.95 1.24 4.79
CA PHE A 178 -15.23 0.87 3.42
C PHE A 178 -14.75 -0.57 3.21
N ARG A 179 -15.64 -1.48 2.82
CA ARG A 179 -15.33 -2.90 2.60
C ARG A 179 -15.73 -3.33 1.20
N VAL A 180 -14.94 -4.24 0.65
CA VAL A 180 -15.30 -4.98 -0.56
C VAL A 180 -15.61 -6.41 -0.15
N ASN A 181 -16.87 -6.82 -0.32
CA ASN A 181 -17.33 -8.17 -0.01
C ASN A 181 -17.71 -8.89 -1.31
N TYR A 182 -17.40 -10.18 -1.38
CA TYR A 182 -17.84 -11.05 -2.46
C TYR A 182 -19.03 -11.86 -1.96
N PHE A 183 -20.14 -11.75 -2.67
CA PHE A 183 -21.32 -12.57 -2.44
C PHE A 183 -21.43 -13.53 -3.61
N PHE A 184 -21.70 -14.80 -3.33
CA PHE A 184 -22.12 -15.70 -4.39
C PHE A 184 -23.38 -15.14 -5.01
N SER A 185 -23.41 -15.06 -6.35
CA SER A 185 -24.67 -14.86 -7.05
C SER A 185 -25.60 -15.97 -6.56
N PRO A 186 -26.82 -15.66 -6.07
CA PRO A 186 -27.80 -16.69 -5.77
C PRO A 186 -28.02 -17.43 -7.10
N ALA A 187 -27.49 -18.64 -7.20
CA ALA A 187 -27.80 -19.49 -8.33
C ALA A 187 -29.32 -19.66 -8.33
N GLN A 188 -29.93 -19.34 -9.47
CA GLN A 188 -31.26 -19.79 -9.84
C GLN A 188 -31.32 -21.29 -9.51
N TRP A 189 -32.22 -21.62 -8.57
CA TRP A 189 -32.56 -22.99 -8.20
C TRP A 189 -33.24 -23.68 -9.38
#